data_AF-A0A4P5R679-F1
#
_entry.id   AF-A0A4P5R679-F1
#
_cell.length_a   1.000
_cell.length_b   1.000
_cell.length_c   1.000
_cell.angle_alpha   90.00
_cell.angle_beta   90.00
_cell.angle_gamma   90.00
#
_symmetry.space_group_name_H-M   'P 1'
#
loop_
_entity.id
_entity.type
_entity.pdbx_description
1 polymer ?
#
loop_
_entity_poly.entity_id
_entity_poly.type
_entity_poly.pdbx_seq_one_letter_code
_entity_poly.pdbx_strand_id
1 'polypeptide(L)' 'MSKRIAKKGDVLQVGDKIGLVGASGHTTGSHLHFETHNANDEKINPVTWLQTRVWKAEPAADSAPVTPVSESAPAEK' A
#
# COMPACT_ATOMS: atom_id res chain seq x y z
N MET A 1 -5.09 -8.07 9.47
CA MET A 1 -3.81 -8.09 8.71
C MET A 1 -3.13 -9.42 8.95
N SER A 2 -2.61 -10.12 7.94
CA SER A 2 -1.90 -11.42 8.13
C SER A 2 -0.39 -11.27 8.29
N LYS A 3 0.22 -10.27 7.64
CA LYS A 3 1.67 -10.01 7.69
C LYS A 3 1.96 -8.52 7.62
N ARG A 4 2.88 -8.05 8.45
CA ARG A 4 3.42 -6.69 8.44
C ARG A 4 4.76 -6.68 7.70
N ILE A 5 4.91 -5.80 6.71
CA ILE A 5 6.15 -5.66 5.92
C ILE A 5 6.91 -4.42 6.39
N ALA A 6 6.21 -3.30 6.58
CA ALA A 6 6.78 -2.05 7.06
C ALA A 6 7.05 -2.08 8.58
N LYS A 7 8.08 -1.34 9.01
CA LYS A 7 8.51 -1.21 10.41
C LYS A 7 8.35 0.24 10.89
N LYS A 8 8.33 0.40 12.21
CA LYS A 8 8.28 1.73 12.83
C LYS A 8 9.55 2.50 12.45
N GLY A 9 9.38 3.70 11.89
CA GLY A 9 10.47 4.56 11.44
C GLY A 9 10.73 4.53 9.94
N ASP A 10 10.10 3.60 9.21
CA ASP A 10 10.22 3.57 7.74
C ASP A 10 9.48 4.76 7.13
N VAL A 11 10.15 5.47 6.22
CA VAL A 11 9.53 6.48 5.37
C VAL A 11 8.98 5.78 4.13
N LEU A 12 7.66 5.85 3.93
CA LEU A 12 6.96 5.16 2.86
C LEU A 12 6.43 6.17 1.83
N GLN A 13 6.37 5.74 0.58
CA GLN A 13 5.74 6.49 -0.51
C GLN A 13 4.35 5.94 -0.82
N VAL A 14 3.55 6.75 -1.52
CA VAL A 14 2.24 6.29 -2.00
C VAL A 14 2.44 5.16 -3.00
N GLY A 15 1.78 4.02 -2.73
CA GLY A 15 1.91 2.81 -3.54
C GLY A 15 2.77 1.71 -2.89
N ASP A 16 3.52 2.03 -1.84
CA ASP A 16 4.36 1.04 -1.16
C ASP A 16 3.54 -0.04 -0.46
N LYS A 17 3.98 -1.29 -0.61
CA LYS A 17 3.33 -2.44 0.02
C LYS A 17 3.75 -2.57 1.48
N ILE A 18 2.85 -2.19 2.38
CA ILE A 18 3.12 -2.17 3.83
C ILE A 18 2.73 -3.45 4.58
N GLY A 19 1.92 -4.31 3.99
CA GLY A 19 1.44 -5.54 4.62
C GLY A 19 0.46 -6.34 3.77
N LEU A 20 -0.01 -7.45 4.32
CA LEU A 20 -0.97 -8.35 3.70
C LEU A 20 -2.29 -8.38 4.50
N VAL A 21 -3.41 -8.47 3.78
CA VAL A 21 -4.75 -8.60 4.37
C VAL A 21 -4.88 -9.96 5.06
N GLY A 22 -5.68 -10.01 6.12
CA GLY A 22 -5.96 -11.25 6.85
C GLY A 22 -6.86 -11.01 8.05
N ALA A 23 -7.29 -12.09 8.70
CA ALA A 23 -8.30 -12.08 9.77
C ALA A 23 -7.72 -12.30 11.19
N SER A 24 -6.54 -11.75 11.49
CA SER A 24 -5.84 -11.98 12.77
C SER A 24 -6.48 -11.30 14.01
N GLY A 25 -7.68 -10.74 13.89
CA GLY A 25 -8.33 -9.93 14.93
C GLY A 25 -9.78 -10.38 15.18
N HIS A 26 -10.56 -9.58 15.89
CA HIS A 26 -11.97 -9.89 16.13
C HIS A 26 -12.79 -9.62 14.86
N THR A 27 -12.87 -10.61 13.97
CA THR A 27 -13.60 -10.42 12.73
C THR A 27 -14.10 -11.71 12.11
N THR A 28 -15.17 -11.57 11.32
CA THR A 28 -15.88 -12.69 10.69
C THR A 28 -15.22 -13.20 9.41
N GLY A 29 -14.24 -12.48 8.86
CA GLY A 29 -13.54 -12.84 7.63
C GLY A 29 -12.33 -11.95 7.32
N SER A 30 -11.58 -12.31 6.26
CA SER A 30 -10.39 -11.57 5.85
C SER A 30 -10.76 -10.25 5.17
N HIS A 31 -10.44 -9.14 5.82
CA HIS A 31 -10.69 -7.77 5.36
C HIS A 31 -9.60 -6.84 5.91
N LEU A 32 -9.54 -5.60 5.38
CA LEU A 32 -8.63 -4.56 5.84
C LEU A 32 -9.40 -3.55 6.69
N HIS A 33 -9.04 -3.43 7.96
CA HIS A 33 -9.47 -2.31 8.80
C HIS A 33 -8.61 -1.09 8.47
N PHE A 34 -9.24 0.01 8.04
CA PHE A 34 -8.56 1.25 7.66
C PHE A 34 -9.22 2.43 8.38
N GLU A 35 -8.39 3.23 9.05
CA GLU A 35 -8.82 4.40 9.80
C GLU A 35 -7.95 5.60 9.42
N THR A 36 -8.53 6.81 9.53
CA THR A 36 -7.84 8.06 9.28
C THR A 36 -7.93 8.93 10.52
N HIS A 37 -6.78 9.41 10.99
CA HIS A 37 -6.66 10.25 12.18
C HIS A 37 -6.02 11.58 11.78
N ASN A 38 -6.41 12.68 12.43
CA ASN A 38 -5.71 13.96 12.25
C ASN A 38 -4.47 14.07 13.14
N ALA A 39 -3.80 15.22 13.09
CA ALA A 39 -2.63 15.50 13.93
C ALA A 39 -2.93 15.50 15.45
N ASN A 40 -4.19 15.64 15.84
CA ASN A 40 -4.67 15.59 17.21
C ASN A 40 -5.20 14.18 17.60
N ASP A 41 -4.98 13.17 16.76
CA ASP A 41 -5.46 11.78 16.93
C ASP A 41 -6.99 11.61 16.91
N GLU A 42 -7.73 12.57 16.35
CA GLU A 42 -9.18 12.47 16.21
C GLU A 42 -9.58 11.66 14.98
N LYS A 43 -10.55 10.76 15.14
CA LYS A 43 -11.05 9.89 14.07
C LYS A 43 -11.81 10.70 13.01
N ILE A 44 -11.36 10.60 11.77
CA ILE A 44 -12.02 11.20 10.60
C ILE A 44 -12.64 10.09 9.75
N ASN A 45 -13.79 10.37 9.15
CA ASN A 45 -14.38 9.47 8.16
C ASN A 45 -13.42 9.32 6.95
N PRO A 46 -12.89 8.11 6.69
CA PRO A 46 -11.90 7.91 5.65
C PRO A 46 -12.47 8.16 4.24
N VAL A 47 -13.76 7.92 4.01
CA VAL A 47 -14.39 8.12 2.70
C VAL A 47 -14.44 9.61 2.36
N THR A 48 -14.90 10.43 3.30
CA THR A 48 -14.95 11.89 3.11
C THR A 48 -13.55 12.48 2.96
N TRP A 49 -12.58 11.97 3.73
CA TRP A 49 -11.19 12.40 3.65
C TRP A 49 -10.56 12.05 2.29
N LEU A 50 -10.83 10.86 1.74
CA LEU A 50 -10.34 10.44 0.42
C LEU A 50 -10.99 11.25 -0.72
N GLN A 51 -12.29 11.55 -0.61
CA GLN A 51 -13.02 12.30 -1.63
C GLN A 51 -12.60 13.77 -1.72
N THR A 52 -12.32 14.40 -0.58
CA THR A 52 -11.88 15.81 -0.53
C THR A 52 -10.47 16.00 -1.06
N ARG A 53 -9.66 14.93 -1.06
CA ARG A 53 -8.27 14.93 -1.50
C ARG A 53 -8.10 14.24 -2.84
N VAL A 54 -9.09 14.36 -3.76
CA VAL A 54 -9.06 13.80 -5.13
C VAL A 54 -7.61 13.74 -5.55
N TRP A 55 -7.05 12.54 -5.47
CA TRP A 55 -5.71 12.28 -5.92
C TRP A 55 -5.74 12.80 -7.35
N LYS A 56 -4.97 13.86 -7.64
CA LYS A 56 -4.68 14.23 -9.01
C LYS A 56 -3.87 13.06 -9.57
N ALA A 57 -4.58 11.98 -9.90
CA ALA A 57 -4.17 11.13 -10.99
C ALA A 57 -4.27 12.07 -12.18
N GLU A 58 -3.16 12.71 -12.52
CA GLU A 58 -2.84 12.71 -13.93
C GLU A 58 -2.98 11.24 -14.37
N PRO A 59 -3.80 10.95 -15.39
CA PRO A 59 -4.03 9.58 -15.81
C PRO A 59 -2.65 9.03 -16.18
N ALA A 60 -2.11 8.17 -15.33
CA ALA A 60 -0.95 7.38 -15.68
C ALA A 60 -1.41 6.55 -16.87
N ALA A 61 -1.01 6.99 -18.05
CA ALA A 61 -1.09 6.23 -19.27
C ALA A 61 -0.59 4.83 -18.96
N ASP A 62 -1.48 3.86 -19.14
CA ASP A 62 -1.15 2.54 -19.68
C ASP A 62 0.22 1.98 -19.26
N SER A 63 0.33 1.51 -18.01
CA SER A 63 1.44 0.62 -17.65
C SER A 63 1.12 -0.79 -18.12
N ALA A 64 1.27 -1.02 -19.42
CA ALA A 64 1.59 -2.32 -19.99
C ALA A 64 2.79 -2.95 -19.22
N PRO A 65 2.95 -4.29 -19.24
CA PRO A 65 3.82 -4.98 -18.31
C PRO A 65 5.29 -4.68 -18.62
N VAL A 66 6.00 -4.08 -17.66
CA VAL A 66 7.46 -4.00 -17.71
C VAL A 66 8.06 -5.28 -17.08
N THR A 67 8.29 -6.28 -17.91
CA THR A 67 9.54 -7.07 -17.85
C THR A 67 10.33 -6.71 -19.12
N PRO A 68 11.68 -6.72 -19.14
CA PRO A 68 12.64 -7.55 -18.39
C PRO A 68 13.74 -6.67 -17.72
N VAL A 69 14.75 -7.13 -16.95
CA VAL A 69 15.90 -7.98 -17.27
C VAL A 69 16.72 -8.17 -15.98
N SER A 70 17.16 -9.41 -15.68
CA SER A 70 18.57 -9.76 -15.44
C SER A 70 18.67 -11.17 -14.86
N GLU A 71 18.63 -12.17 -15.75
CA GLU A 71 19.28 -13.46 -15.52
C GLU A 71 20.79 -13.24 -15.70
N SER A 72 21.55 -13.28 -14.61
CA SER A 72 23.01 -13.26 -14.64
C SER A 72 23.54 -14.67 -14.90
N ALA A 73 23.93 -14.96 -16.14
CA ALA A 73 24.73 -16.14 -16.49
C ALA A 73 26.20 -15.73 -16.69
N PRO A 74 27.18 -16.54 -16.22
CA PRO A 74 28.60 -16.20 -16.24
C PRO A 74 29.22 -16.42 -17.62
N ALA A 75 30.28 -15.65 -17.91
CA ALA A 75 31.15 -15.85 -19.05
C ALA A 75 32.09 -17.05 -18.81
N GLU A 76 32.27 -17.92 -19.81
CA GLU A 76 33.58 -18.47 -20.22
C GLU A 76 33.44 -19.35 -21.48
N LYS A 77 34.09 -18.98 -22.59
CA LYS A 77 35.22 -19.71 -23.20
C LYS A 77 35.81 -18.95 -24.38
#